data_AF-W3WMK5-F1
#
_entry.id   AF-W3WMK5-F1
#
_cell.length_a   1.000
_cell.length_b   1.000
_cell.length_c   1.000
_cell.angle_alpha   90.00
_cell.angle_beta   90.00
_cell.angle_gamma   90.00
#
_symmetry.space_group_name_H-M   'P 1'
#
loop_
_entity.id
_entity.type
_entity.pdbx_description
1 polymer ?
#
loop_
_entity_poly.entity_id
_entity_poly.type
_entity_poly.pdbx_seq_one_letter_code
_entity_poly.pdbx_strand_id
1 'polypeptide(L)'
;MSSAVRDQPRESAVREVATLGLPHTSQASAGVAPAMLQASTETVGEFRRERFDEIDLPKAKEFKPGKDRRFSCDKNKDLVGEFYKNKRSVDGNEICRKSYSTARDLKKHLRTHVFPVICPETDICDIRKAEQGDMREHLRVNHSDFALNHPEYGVDFGPFICPNCEKDYTRPDNLTKHLNKNVC
;
A
#
# COMPACT_ATOMS: atom_id res chain seq x y z
N MET A 1 -39.61 -36.56 -8.69
CA MET A 1 -39.86 -35.24 -8.09
C MET A 1 -38.50 -34.57 -7.90
N SER A 2 -37.71 -34.32 -8.94
CA SER A 2 -37.95 -33.44 -10.10
C SER A 2 -38.36 -32.04 -9.65
N SER A 3 -37.39 -31.13 -9.58
CA SER A 3 -37.55 -29.72 -9.96
C SER A 3 -36.18 -29.16 -10.28
N ALA A 4 -35.87 -29.21 -11.58
CA ALA A 4 -34.87 -28.39 -12.22
C ALA A 4 -35.44 -26.97 -12.40
N VAL A 5 -34.63 -25.94 -12.18
CA VAL A 5 -34.90 -24.59 -12.69
C VAL A 5 -33.76 -24.23 -13.62
N ARG A 6 -34.09 -24.06 -14.90
CA ARG A 6 -33.21 -23.57 -15.97
C ARG A 6 -33.38 -22.07 -16.14
N ASP A 7 -32.33 -21.48 -16.71
CA ASP A 7 -32.31 -20.27 -17.58
C ASP A 7 -32.67 -18.94 -16.88
N GLN A 8 -31.89 -17.85 -17.00
CA GLN A 8 -31.40 -17.20 -18.22
C GLN A 8 -30.22 -16.24 -17.96
N PRO A 9 -29.37 -15.96 -18.97
CA PRO A 9 -28.44 -14.83 -19.02
C PRO A 9 -29.15 -13.52 -19.44
N ARG A 10 -28.62 -12.38 -18.97
CA ARG A 10 -29.12 -11.03 -19.27
C ARG A 10 -28.35 -10.42 -20.44
N GLU A 11 -28.99 -10.35 -21.60
CA GLU A 11 -28.60 -9.57 -22.78
C GLU A 11 -29.20 -8.15 -22.71
N SER A 12 -28.40 -7.13 -23.04
CA SER A 12 -28.79 -5.81 -23.60
C SER A 12 -27.56 -4.89 -23.57
N ALA A 13 -27.19 -4.11 -24.58
CA ALA A 13 -27.84 -3.79 -25.84
C ALA A 13 -26.80 -3.28 -26.85
N VAL A 14 -27.09 -3.56 -28.11
CA VAL A 14 -26.47 -3.06 -29.34
C VAL A 14 -26.50 -1.53 -29.46
N ARG A 15 -25.44 -0.95 -30.02
CA ARG A 15 -25.49 0.28 -30.84
C ARG A 15 -24.43 0.21 -31.95
N GLU A 16 -24.85 -0.23 -33.13
CA GLU A 16 -24.24 0.18 -34.41
C GLU A 16 -24.96 1.45 -34.90
N VAL A 17 -24.22 2.42 -35.44
CA VAL A 17 -24.17 2.77 -36.88
C VAL A 17 -23.51 4.15 -37.06
N ALA A 18 -22.57 4.25 -38.01
CA ALA A 18 -22.57 5.23 -39.11
C ALA A 18 -21.21 5.24 -39.81
N THR A 19 -21.12 4.48 -40.89
CA THR A 19 -20.12 4.60 -41.94
C THR A 19 -20.42 5.82 -42.80
N LEU A 20 -19.42 6.66 -43.07
CA LEU A 20 -19.40 7.58 -44.21
C LEU A 20 -18.03 7.47 -44.89
N GLY A 21 -18.02 6.90 -46.10
CA GLY A 21 -16.92 7.04 -47.07
C GLY A 21 -16.85 8.48 -47.60
N LEU A 22 -15.71 8.98 -48.05
CA LEU A 22 -15.06 8.83 -49.37
C LEU A 22 -13.92 9.90 -49.42
N PRO A 23 -13.10 10.07 -50.48
CA PRO A 23 -12.68 9.18 -51.56
C PRO A 23 -11.14 9.06 -51.68
N HIS A 24 -10.72 8.16 -52.58
CA HIS A 24 -9.38 7.99 -53.12
C HIS A 24 -9.05 9.09 -54.16
N THR A 25 -7.85 9.67 -54.10
CA THR A 25 -7.15 10.22 -55.29
C THR A 25 -5.63 10.08 -55.14
N SER A 26 -4.98 9.88 -56.27
CA SER A 26 -3.64 9.36 -56.48
C SER A 26 -2.54 10.45 -56.55
N GLN A 27 -1.29 10.01 -56.32
CA GLN A 27 0.00 10.51 -56.84
C GLN A 27 0.75 11.70 -56.18
N ALA A 28 1.86 11.30 -55.53
CA ALA A 28 3.26 11.77 -55.62
C ALA A 28 3.59 13.24 -55.93
N SER A 29 4.34 13.89 -55.02
CA SER A 29 5.79 14.17 -55.14
C SER A 29 6.25 15.34 -54.25
N ALA A 30 7.56 15.43 -54.06
CA ALA A 30 8.38 16.49 -53.44
C ALA A 30 8.53 16.44 -51.91
N GLY A 31 9.80 16.22 -51.51
CA GLY A 31 10.23 16.04 -50.15
C GLY A 31 10.36 17.32 -49.33
N VAL A 32 10.26 17.11 -48.03
CA VAL A 32 10.86 17.96 -47.00
C VAL A 32 11.20 17.01 -45.86
N ALA A 33 12.48 16.98 -45.48
CA ALA A 33 12.94 16.19 -44.36
C ALA A 33 12.17 16.58 -43.09
N PRO A 34 11.65 15.63 -42.30
CA PRO A 34 11.08 15.98 -41.01
C PRO A 34 12.21 16.46 -40.10
N ALA A 35 12.15 17.72 -39.71
CA ALA A 35 12.96 18.25 -38.63
C ALA A 35 12.69 17.39 -37.39
N MET A 36 13.75 16.81 -36.84
CA MET A 36 13.75 16.06 -35.59
C MET A 36 13.19 16.98 -34.51
N LEU A 37 11.91 16.80 -34.18
CA LEU A 37 11.35 17.31 -32.94
C LEU A 37 12.14 16.58 -31.84
N GLN A 38 13.05 17.30 -31.20
CA GLN A 38 13.71 16.83 -30.00
C GLN A 38 12.60 16.60 -28.97
N ALA A 39 12.20 15.35 -28.81
CA ALA A 39 11.49 14.92 -27.62
C ALA A 39 12.46 15.14 -26.47
N SER A 40 12.30 16.26 -25.77
CA SER A 40 12.80 16.39 -24.42
C SER A 40 12.20 15.24 -23.63
N THR A 41 12.98 14.18 -23.45
CA THR A 41 12.72 13.20 -22.41
C THR A 41 12.93 13.95 -21.12
N GLU A 42 11.89 14.65 -20.67
CA GLU A 42 11.76 14.98 -19.26
C GLU A 42 11.84 13.63 -18.57
N THR A 43 13.00 13.35 -18.00
CA THR A 43 13.18 12.24 -17.08
C THR A 43 12.05 12.38 -16.09
N VAL A 44 11.08 11.46 -16.11
CA VAL A 44 10.11 11.31 -15.04
C VAL A 44 10.98 11.09 -13.81
N GLY A 45 11.22 12.15 -13.06
CA GLY A 45 12.06 12.11 -11.88
C GLY A 45 11.47 11.03 -10.99
N GLU A 46 12.30 10.10 -10.53
CA GLU A 46 11.87 9.12 -9.53
C GLU A 46 11.27 9.89 -8.35
N PHE A 47 9.94 10.00 -8.31
CA PHE A 47 9.25 10.67 -7.23
C PHE A 47 9.48 9.81 -6.00
N ARG A 48 10.45 10.22 -5.18
CA ARG A 48 10.87 9.47 -4.01
C ARG A 48 9.69 9.48 -3.03
N ARG A 49 9.00 8.34 -2.91
CA ARG A 49 7.90 8.17 -1.94
C ARG A 49 8.32 8.71 -0.59
N GLU A 50 7.55 9.68 -0.10
CA GLU A 50 7.75 10.26 1.21
C GLU A 50 7.39 9.23 2.29
N ARG A 51 8.12 9.29 3.40
CA ARG A 51 7.80 8.50 4.58
C ARG A 51 6.97 9.36 5.51
N PHE A 52 5.90 8.79 6.04
CA PHE A 52 5.13 9.43 7.11
C PHE A 52 6.02 9.74 8.31
N ASP A 53 5.65 10.77 9.06
CA ASP A 53 6.32 11.14 10.30
C ASP A 53 6.26 9.98 11.32
N GLU A 54 7.41 9.72 11.94
CA GLU A 54 7.58 8.66 12.92
C GLU A 54 8.15 9.19 14.23
N ILE A 55 7.62 8.71 15.35
CA ILE A 55 8.29 8.86 16.66
C ILE A 55 9.60 8.06 16.64
N ASP A 56 10.68 8.68 17.12
CA ASP A 56 11.99 8.05 17.22
C ASP A 56 12.01 6.88 18.22
N LEU A 57 12.17 5.65 17.69
CA LEU A 57 12.44 4.47 18.51
C LEU A 57 13.95 4.32 18.81
N PRO A 58 14.32 3.76 19.98
CA PRO A 58 15.70 3.44 20.34
C PRO A 58 16.44 2.71 19.23
N LYS A 59 17.75 2.95 19.11
CA LYS A 59 18.55 2.33 18.04
C LYS A 59 18.80 0.88 18.38
N ALA A 60 18.89 0.01 17.37
CA ALA A 60 19.09 -1.43 17.57
C ALA A 60 20.34 -1.75 18.42
N LYS A 61 21.36 -0.90 18.36
CA LYS A 61 22.61 -1.01 19.15
C LYS A 61 22.43 -0.77 20.66
N GLU A 62 21.34 -0.14 21.08
CA GLU A 62 21.09 0.19 22.49
C GLU A 62 20.50 -1.00 23.26
N PHE A 63 19.91 -1.96 22.56
CA PHE A 63 19.38 -3.17 23.18
C PHE A 63 20.51 -4.10 23.59
N LYS A 64 20.42 -4.63 24.82
CA LYS A 64 21.35 -5.63 25.34
C LYS A 64 20.62 -6.98 25.44
N PRO A 65 21.23 -8.08 24.96
CA PRO A 65 20.64 -9.40 25.11
C PRO A 65 20.66 -9.83 26.58
N GLY A 66 19.67 -10.63 26.96
CA GLY A 66 19.62 -11.33 28.23
C GLY A 66 20.68 -12.42 28.35
N LYS A 67 20.69 -13.10 29.49
CA LYS A 67 21.62 -14.21 29.79
C LYS A 67 21.51 -15.37 28.80
N ASP A 68 20.34 -15.54 28.20
CA ASP A 68 20.01 -16.53 27.17
C ASP A 68 20.42 -16.08 25.75
N ARG A 69 21.15 -14.96 25.62
CA ARG A 69 21.54 -14.32 24.35
C ARG A 69 20.35 -13.86 23.49
N ARG A 70 19.17 -13.71 24.11
CA ARG A 70 17.95 -13.25 23.45
C ARG A 70 17.60 -11.83 23.86
N PHE A 71 17.01 -11.07 22.95
CA PHE A 71 16.50 -9.72 23.20
C PHE A 71 15.07 -9.81 23.66
N SER A 72 14.84 -9.60 24.96
CA SER A 72 13.50 -9.69 25.56
C SER A 72 12.86 -8.31 25.59
N CYS A 73 11.56 -8.25 25.29
CA CYS A 73 10.78 -7.02 25.43
C CYS A 73 10.36 -6.82 26.89
N ASP A 74 10.86 -5.76 27.51
CA ASP A 74 10.34 -5.22 28.76
C ASP A 74 9.73 -3.85 28.43
N LYS A 75 8.39 -3.82 28.25
CA LYS A 75 7.63 -2.63 27.81
C LYS A 75 7.97 -1.37 28.62
N ASN A 76 8.40 -1.52 29.88
CA ASN A 76 8.68 -0.42 30.78
C ASN A 76 10.14 0.04 30.76
N LYS A 77 11.09 -0.78 30.30
CA LYS A 77 12.52 -0.45 30.25
C LYS A 77 13.01 -0.11 28.86
N ASP A 78 12.43 -0.71 27.83
CA ASP A 78 12.86 -0.51 26.44
C ASP A 78 12.20 0.71 25.79
N LEU A 79 11.13 1.24 26.39
CA LEU A 79 10.40 2.43 25.95
C LEU A 79 10.57 3.55 26.99
N VAL A 80 11.81 4.04 27.15
CA VAL A 80 12.11 5.12 28.11
C VAL A 80 11.68 6.47 27.52
N GLY A 81 10.64 7.08 28.09
CA GLY A 81 10.16 8.42 27.75
C GLY A 81 8.72 8.66 28.21
N GLU A 82 8.37 9.91 28.55
CA GLU A 82 7.01 10.29 28.95
C GLU A 82 5.95 10.02 27.88
N PHE A 83 6.38 9.92 26.61
CA PHE A 83 5.56 9.62 25.44
C PHE A 83 4.99 8.19 25.40
N TYR A 84 5.62 7.23 26.09
CA TYR A 84 5.31 5.80 25.96
C TYR A 84 4.42 5.24 27.09
N LYS A 85 4.01 6.10 28.04
CA LYS A 85 3.33 5.69 29.28
C LYS A 85 1.85 5.34 29.12
N ASN A 86 1.25 5.55 27.95
CA ASN A 86 -0.18 5.32 27.80
C ASN A 86 -0.58 5.05 26.34
N LYS A 87 -0.86 3.77 26.01
CA LYS A 87 -2.03 3.32 25.22
C LYS A 87 -1.95 1.81 24.96
N ARG A 88 -3.14 1.23 24.96
CA ARG A 88 -3.50 -0.20 24.99
C ARG A 88 -2.58 -1.11 24.16
N SER A 89 -1.93 -2.06 24.81
CA SER A 89 -1.34 -3.23 24.17
C SER A 89 -2.42 -4.03 23.43
N VAL A 90 -2.20 -4.35 22.16
CA VAL A 90 -3.08 -5.25 21.37
C VAL A 90 -3.24 -6.61 22.06
N ASP A 91 -2.22 -7.05 22.79
CA ASP A 91 -2.19 -8.37 23.45
C ASP A 91 -2.95 -8.44 24.79
N GLY A 92 -3.63 -7.38 25.26
CA GLY A 92 -4.51 -7.44 26.46
C GLY A 92 -3.84 -7.81 27.79
N ASN A 93 -2.54 -8.08 27.80
CA ASN A 93 -1.76 -8.45 28.98
C ASN A 93 -0.79 -7.32 29.32
N GLU A 94 -0.79 -6.90 30.58
CA GLU A 94 0.04 -5.78 31.07
C GLU A 94 1.54 -6.02 30.86
N ILE A 95 1.95 -7.28 30.67
CA ILE A 95 3.36 -7.68 30.55
C ILE A 95 3.62 -8.31 29.17
N CYS A 96 4.49 -7.70 28.35
CA CYS A 96 5.04 -8.40 27.17
C CYS A 96 6.09 -9.42 27.64
N ARG A 97 6.06 -10.63 27.10
CA ARG A 97 7.10 -11.65 27.35
C ARG A 97 7.75 -12.15 26.06
N LYS A 98 7.60 -11.40 24.97
CA LYS A 98 8.17 -11.76 23.67
C LYS A 98 9.70 -11.55 23.70
N SER A 99 10.42 -12.51 23.12
CA SER A 99 11.88 -12.47 22.99
C SER A 99 12.30 -12.77 21.56
N TYR A 100 13.42 -12.19 21.16
CA TYR A 100 13.88 -12.14 19.77
C TYR A 100 15.35 -12.52 19.67
N SER A 101 15.73 -13.21 18.61
CA SER A 101 17.14 -13.56 18.35
C SER A 101 17.98 -12.34 17.97
N THR A 102 17.37 -11.28 17.45
CA THR A 102 18.08 -10.07 17.01
C THR A 102 17.49 -8.79 17.61
N ALA A 103 18.35 -7.79 17.80
CA ALA A 103 17.94 -6.46 18.25
C ALA A 103 17.05 -5.73 17.22
N ARG A 104 17.22 -6.04 15.93
CA ARG A 104 16.37 -5.49 14.85
C ARG A 104 14.93 -5.96 15.01
N ASP A 105 14.73 -7.22 15.34
CA ASP A 105 13.39 -7.80 15.51
C ASP A 105 12.72 -7.29 16.78
N LEU A 106 13.48 -7.12 17.87
CA LEU A 106 12.98 -6.42 19.06
C LEU A 106 12.57 -4.99 18.72
N LYS A 107 13.40 -4.22 17.99
CA LYS A 107 13.05 -2.86 17.56
C LYS A 107 11.75 -2.82 16.76
N LYS A 108 11.58 -3.75 15.80
CA LYS A 108 10.34 -3.86 15.03
C LYS A 108 9.15 -4.16 15.92
N HIS A 109 9.31 -5.09 16.87
CA HIS A 109 8.27 -5.41 17.82
C HIS A 109 7.85 -4.22 18.68
N LEU A 110 8.78 -3.39 19.15
CA LEU A 110 8.45 -2.22 19.95
C LEU A 110 7.51 -1.23 19.24
N ARG A 111 7.50 -1.22 17.89
CA ARG A 111 6.57 -0.42 17.09
C ARG A 111 5.11 -0.83 17.33
N THR A 112 4.83 -2.05 17.77
CA THR A 112 3.47 -2.51 18.11
C THR A 112 2.98 -2.03 19.48
N HIS A 113 3.86 -1.47 20.31
CA HIS A 113 3.47 -0.83 21.58
C HIS A 113 3.29 0.67 21.40
N VAL A 114 4.16 1.29 20.60
CA VAL A 114 4.21 2.75 20.43
C VAL A 114 3.31 3.25 19.31
N PHE A 115 3.21 2.48 18.21
CA PHE A 115 2.61 2.93 16.95
C PHE A 115 3.27 4.25 16.48
N PRO A 116 4.52 4.20 16.02
CA PRO A 116 5.29 5.42 15.77
C PRO A 116 4.78 6.24 14.58
N VAL A 117 4.11 5.61 13.61
CA VAL A 117 3.70 6.26 12.36
C VAL A 117 2.43 7.06 12.60
N ILE A 118 2.46 8.36 12.33
CA ILE A 118 1.33 9.27 12.56
C ILE A 118 0.55 9.49 11.25
N CYS A 119 -0.77 9.58 11.33
CA CYS A 119 -1.59 9.96 10.20
C CYS A 119 -1.27 11.41 9.80
N PRO A 120 -0.97 11.70 8.52
CA PRO A 120 -0.66 13.07 8.08
C PRO A 120 -1.86 14.02 8.23
N GLU A 121 -3.08 13.50 8.11
CA GLU A 121 -4.32 14.24 8.29
C GLU A 121 -4.66 14.41 9.79
N THR A 122 -3.78 15.13 10.51
CA THR A 122 -3.83 15.25 11.98
C THR A 122 -5.03 16.07 12.49
N ASP A 123 -5.61 16.94 11.67
CA ASP A 123 -6.73 17.81 12.08
C ASP A 123 -8.03 17.03 12.34
N ILE A 124 -8.20 15.89 11.66
CA ILE A 124 -9.41 15.05 11.77
C ILE A 124 -9.10 13.60 12.16
N CYS A 125 -7.83 13.20 12.28
CA CYS A 125 -7.45 11.83 12.57
C CYS A 125 -6.22 11.69 13.48
N ASP A 126 -6.45 11.15 14.67
CA ASP A 126 -5.39 10.85 15.65
C ASP A 126 -4.83 9.42 15.55
N ILE A 127 -5.11 8.73 14.44
CA ILE A 127 -4.70 7.34 14.28
C ILE A 127 -3.19 7.25 14.07
N ARG A 128 -2.61 6.26 14.75
CA ARG A 128 -1.21 5.89 14.60
C ARG A 128 -1.09 4.41 14.25
N LYS A 129 -0.04 4.06 13.50
CA LYS A 129 0.22 2.68 13.06
C LYS A 129 1.63 2.24 13.37
N ALA A 130 1.82 0.92 13.40
CA ALA A 130 3.11 0.32 13.67
C ALA A 130 4.04 0.50 12.46
N GLU A 131 3.54 0.31 11.23
CA GLU A 131 4.34 0.37 10.01
C GLU A 131 3.78 1.38 8.99
N GLN A 132 4.65 1.82 8.07
CA GLN A 132 4.30 2.75 6.98
C GLN A 132 3.25 2.13 6.04
N GLY A 133 3.34 0.82 5.76
CA GLY A 133 2.36 0.11 4.93
C GLY A 133 0.96 0.14 5.54
N ASP A 134 0.85 -0.06 6.85
CA ASP A 134 -0.41 0.04 7.58
C ASP A 134 -1.01 1.45 7.50
N MET A 135 -0.17 2.49 7.48
CA MET A 135 -0.64 3.87 7.35
C MET A 135 -1.11 4.17 5.92
N ARG A 136 -0.45 3.64 4.88
CA ARG A 136 -0.96 3.74 3.50
C ARG A 136 -2.32 3.07 3.37
N GLU A 137 -2.50 1.92 4.01
CA GLU A 137 -3.79 1.23 4.04
C GLU A 137 -4.85 2.06 4.80
N HIS A 138 -4.48 2.63 5.95
CA HIS A 138 -5.35 3.53 6.71
C HIS A 138 -5.85 4.69 5.86
N LEU A 139 -4.94 5.38 5.15
CA LEU A 139 -5.28 6.48 4.26
C LEU A 139 -6.15 6.02 3.08
N ARG A 140 -5.83 4.89 2.45
CA ARG A 140 -6.63 4.35 1.34
C ARG A 140 -8.11 4.18 1.72
N VAL A 141 -8.40 3.70 2.92
CA VAL A 141 -9.76 3.34 3.35
C VAL A 141 -10.48 4.49 4.05
N ASN A 142 -9.80 5.28 4.88
CA ASN A 142 -10.44 6.28 5.74
C ASN A 142 -10.23 7.73 5.25
N HIS A 143 -9.20 7.97 4.45
CA HIS A 143 -8.85 9.30 3.93
C HIS A 143 -8.53 9.21 2.43
N SER A 144 -9.39 8.54 1.68
CA SER A 144 -9.17 8.29 0.24
C SER A 144 -9.05 9.59 -0.55
N ASP A 145 -9.87 10.58 -0.24
CA ASP A 145 -9.83 11.91 -0.87
C ASP A 145 -8.48 12.60 -0.63
N PHE A 146 -8.02 12.65 0.62
CA PHE A 146 -6.69 13.16 0.96
C PHE A 146 -5.58 12.40 0.21
N ALA A 147 -5.60 11.07 0.24
CA ALA A 147 -4.57 10.26 -0.40
C ALA A 147 -4.55 10.37 -1.93
N LEU A 148 -5.68 10.68 -2.58
CA LEU A 148 -5.72 10.98 -4.01
C LEU A 148 -5.09 12.34 -4.33
N ASN A 149 -5.24 13.30 -3.42
CA ASN A 149 -4.64 14.64 -3.55
C ASN A 149 -3.15 14.69 -3.13
N HIS A 150 -2.65 13.66 -2.45
CA HIS A 150 -1.28 13.57 -1.94
C HIS A 150 -0.52 12.31 -2.45
N PRO A 151 -0.15 12.29 -3.75
CA PRO A 151 0.55 11.15 -4.36
C PRO A 151 1.95 10.88 -3.79
N GLU A 152 2.58 11.85 -3.13
CA GLU A 152 3.89 11.73 -2.48
C GLU A 152 3.94 10.63 -1.42
N TYR A 153 2.81 10.31 -0.76
CA TYR A 153 2.71 9.22 0.20
C TYR A 153 2.64 7.82 -0.45
N GLY A 154 2.49 7.77 -1.78
CA GLY A 154 2.52 6.55 -2.57
C GLY A 154 1.41 5.57 -2.21
N VAL A 155 0.18 6.06 -2.09
CA VAL A 155 -1.01 5.25 -1.85
C VAL A 155 -1.56 4.77 -3.18
N ASP A 156 -1.36 3.48 -3.46
CA ASP A 156 -1.90 2.87 -4.68
C ASP A 156 -3.39 2.55 -4.48
N PHE A 157 -4.24 2.92 -5.44
CA PHE A 157 -5.67 2.57 -5.46
C PHE A 157 -6.02 1.45 -6.45
N GLY A 158 -5.05 1.02 -7.25
CA GLY A 158 -5.24 -0.03 -8.24
C GLY A 158 -5.52 0.53 -9.63
N PRO A 159 -5.92 -0.34 -10.58
CA PRO A 159 -6.53 -1.65 -10.37
C PRO A 159 -5.56 -2.74 -9.85
N PHE A 160 -6.03 -3.62 -8.97
CA PHE A 160 -5.28 -4.80 -8.52
C PHE A 160 -5.97 -6.06 -9.03
N ILE A 161 -5.69 -6.42 -10.29
CA ILE A 161 -6.37 -7.51 -10.98
C ILE A 161 -5.43 -8.71 -11.14
N CYS A 162 -5.94 -9.92 -10.93
CA CYS A 162 -5.20 -11.14 -11.25
C CYS A 162 -5.08 -11.31 -12.77
N PRO A 163 -3.87 -11.43 -13.34
CA PRO A 163 -3.69 -11.59 -14.78
C PRO A 163 -4.19 -12.94 -15.32
N ASN A 164 -4.45 -13.92 -14.45
CA ASN A 164 -4.83 -15.28 -14.87
C ASN A 164 -6.34 -15.53 -14.82
N CYS A 165 -7.05 -14.90 -13.89
CA CYS A 165 -8.49 -15.13 -13.70
C CYS A 165 -9.32 -13.85 -13.62
N GLU A 166 -8.69 -12.70 -13.87
CA GLU A 166 -9.33 -11.38 -13.96
C GLU A 166 -10.09 -10.93 -12.69
N LYS A 167 -9.98 -11.69 -11.59
CA LYS A 167 -10.49 -11.29 -10.29
C LYS A 167 -9.80 -10.02 -9.83
N ASP A 168 -10.60 -9.02 -9.49
CA ASP A 168 -10.15 -7.77 -8.90
C ASP A 168 -10.02 -7.89 -7.38
N TYR A 169 -9.13 -7.09 -6.83
CA TYR A 169 -8.89 -6.98 -5.41
C TYR A 169 -8.88 -5.51 -5.01
N THR A 170 -9.41 -5.22 -3.84
CA THR A 170 -9.38 -3.86 -3.26
C THR A 170 -8.00 -3.47 -2.72
N ARG A 171 -7.08 -4.44 -2.59
CA ARG A 171 -5.77 -4.27 -1.97
C ARG A 171 -4.68 -5.07 -2.70
N PRO A 172 -3.44 -4.53 -2.79
CA PRO A 172 -2.33 -5.20 -3.45
C PRO A 172 -1.85 -6.46 -2.70
N ASP A 173 -1.94 -6.48 -1.38
CA ASP A 173 -1.51 -7.65 -0.58
C ASP A 173 -2.51 -8.81 -0.71
N ASN A 174 -3.79 -8.54 -0.93
CA ASN A 174 -4.79 -9.56 -1.22
C ASN A 174 -4.54 -10.21 -2.59
N LEU A 175 -4.24 -9.40 -3.61
CA LEU A 175 -3.79 -9.90 -4.90
C LEU A 175 -2.51 -10.74 -4.75
N THR A 176 -1.52 -10.24 -4.02
CA THR A 176 -0.25 -10.97 -3.79
C THR A 176 -0.49 -12.34 -3.12
N LYS A 177 -1.35 -12.40 -2.10
CA LYS A 177 -1.74 -13.67 -1.44
C LYS A 177 -2.44 -14.62 -2.39
N HIS A 178 -3.30 -14.11 -3.27
CA HIS A 178 -3.95 -14.90 -4.30
C HIS A 178 -2.93 -15.50 -5.29
N LEU A 179 -2.03 -14.67 -5.81
CA LEU A 179 -0.97 -15.10 -6.74
C LEU A 179 -0.04 -16.14 -6.09
N ASN A 180 0.35 -15.95 -4.83
CA ASN A 180 1.23 -16.87 -4.12
C ASN A 180 0.60 -18.24 -3.89
N LYS A 181 -0.73 -18.32 -3.77
CA LYS A 181 -1.43 -19.60 -3.65
C LYS A 181 -1.49 -20.34 -4.98
N ASN A 182 -1.22 -19.68 -6.11
CA ASN A 182 -1.35 -20.22 -7.46
C ASN A 182 -2.73 -20.87 -7.72
N VAL A 183 -3.76 -20.41 -7.01
CA VAL A 183 -5.14 -20.89 -7.13
C VAL A 183 -6.00 -19.71 -7.55
N CYS A 184 -6.50 -19.81 -8.78
CA CYS A 184 -7.30 -18.81 -9.47
C CYS A 184 -8.80 -18.99 -9.25
#